data_AF-A0A838YP62-F1
#
_entry.id   AF-A0A838YP62-F1
#
_cell.length_a   1.000
_cell.length_b   1.000
_cell.length_c   1.000
_cell.angle_alpha   90.00
_cell.angle_beta   90.00
_cell.angle_gamma   90.00
#
_symmetry.space_group_name_H-M   'P 1'
#
loop_
_entity.id
_entity.type
_entity.pdbx_description
1 polymer ?
#
loop_
_entity_poly.entity_id
_entity_poly.type
_entity_poly.pdbx_seq_one_letter_code
_entity_poly.pdbx_strand_id
1 'polypeptide(L)'
;MNKPFLLLTSLCLFFNSLSFLTKAEQVVISEIMYHPKDGGHEFVEIENLTSTPFDIALWRLSGGVDFEFPDFSTASPRNTFLKAFEKIVICDTDPGTFRAAYGLPSAVRVLGPWKGNLNNGGERINLKDKNGINRCTVRYDNQGNWPVAADGGGHSLVLFDNNRAIDDYRLWKASSTINGTPGSSEPAAAEEPFANPEVDLSVGIPYIEYTDAWDFNDQNVNLGTSWKNSNYNYSHPGWTRANAANNRGGLYGFETSALPAPGLRTALLDSSTNANHISYYFRKEFNFSGSTSGVRLTVDLINDDGCGFWLNGQWIGGVATSSNAGHTTTADRVVGNAEEELGVISIANPPLVNGKNVIAAAGRQTNNSSSDFIFG
;
A
#
# COMPACT_ATOMS: atom_id res chain seq x y z
N MET A 1 -41.98 56.06 -52.78
CA MET A 1 -42.62 54.99 -51.98
C MET A 1 -41.57 53.92 -51.74
N ASN A 2 -41.14 53.78 -50.49
CA ASN A 2 -39.97 53.03 -50.04
C ASN A 2 -40.19 51.50 -50.05
N LYS A 3 -39.20 50.74 -50.53
CA LYS A 3 -38.76 49.46 -49.93
C LYS A 3 -37.25 49.28 -50.15
N PRO A 4 -36.45 48.95 -49.12
CA PRO A 4 -35.03 48.72 -49.24
C PRO A 4 -34.73 47.26 -49.62
N PHE A 5 -33.67 47.04 -50.40
CA PHE A 5 -33.10 45.72 -50.65
C PHE A 5 -31.84 45.59 -49.79
N LEU A 6 -31.85 44.68 -48.81
CA LEU A 6 -30.69 44.34 -47.99
C LEU A 6 -29.65 43.63 -48.88
N LEU A 7 -28.42 44.15 -48.91
CA LEU A 7 -27.25 43.40 -49.34
C LEU A 7 -26.49 42.98 -48.07
N LEU A 8 -26.50 41.68 -47.76
CA LEU A 8 -25.70 41.09 -46.69
C LEU A 8 -24.21 41.16 -47.08
N THR A 9 -23.43 42.00 -46.41
CA THR A 9 -21.96 41.93 -46.46
C THR A 9 -21.46 40.93 -45.42
N SER A 10 -20.77 39.91 -45.90
CA SER A 10 -20.14 38.86 -45.09
C SER A 10 -18.98 39.45 -44.27
N LEU A 11 -19.07 39.37 -42.94
CA LEU A 11 -18.01 39.77 -42.01
C LEU A 11 -17.08 38.56 -41.77
N CYS A 12 -15.96 38.50 -42.49
CA CYS A 12 -14.89 37.54 -42.20
C CYS A 12 -14.15 37.96 -40.92
N LEU A 13 -14.54 37.40 -39.78
CA LEU A 13 -13.76 37.45 -38.54
C LEU A 13 -12.58 36.48 -38.65
N PHE A 14 -11.37 37.02 -38.88
CA PHE A 14 -10.13 36.28 -38.65
C PHE A 14 -9.94 36.06 -37.15
N PHE A 15 -10.33 34.90 -36.65
CA PHE A 15 -9.87 34.41 -35.35
C PHE A 15 -8.37 34.09 -35.47
N ASN A 16 -7.51 35.01 -35.05
CA ASN A 16 -6.14 34.68 -34.68
C ASN A 16 -6.23 33.81 -33.41
N SER A 17 -6.28 32.49 -33.59
CA SER A 17 -5.99 31.57 -32.51
C SER A 17 -4.51 31.74 -32.14
N LEU A 18 -4.23 32.48 -31.06
CA LEU A 18 -2.96 32.32 -30.34
C LEU A 18 -2.95 30.89 -29.79
N SER A 19 -2.43 29.97 -30.59
CA SER A 19 -2.02 28.67 -30.11
C SER A 19 -0.81 28.92 -29.22
N PHE A 20 -1.01 29.03 -27.91
CA PHE A 20 0.07 28.87 -26.94
C PHE A 20 0.51 27.40 -27.02
N LEU A 21 1.37 27.10 -27.99
CA LEU A 21 2.18 25.91 -27.92
C LEU A 21 3.14 26.15 -26.75
N THR A 22 2.75 25.74 -25.54
CA THR A 22 3.64 25.75 -24.39
C THR A 22 4.76 24.77 -24.72
N LYS A 23 5.87 25.29 -25.23
CA LYS A 23 7.08 24.48 -25.40
C LYS A 23 7.52 24.10 -24.00
N ALA A 24 7.45 22.82 -23.66
CA ALA A 24 8.09 22.31 -22.45
C ALA A 24 9.56 22.74 -22.48
N GLU A 25 10.01 23.41 -21.42
CA GLU A 25 11.40 23.81 -21.29
C GLU A 25 12.26 22.55 -21.24
N GLN A 26 13.34 22.51 -22.02
CA GLN A 26 14.20 21.31 -22.08
C GLN A 26 15.17 21.27 -20.91
N VAL A 27 15.56 22.43 -20.40
CA VAL A 27 16.38 22.61 -19.20
C VAL A 27 15.63 23.53 -18.26
N VAL A 28 15.35 23.06 -17.05
CA VAL A 28 14.52 23.75 -16.06
C VAL A 28 15.32 24.02 -14.80
N ILE A 29 14.86 25.00 -14.01
CA ILE A 29 15.19 25.05 -12.59
C ILE A 29 14.26 24.07 -11.90
N SER A 30 14.80 23.08 -11.20
CA SER A 30 14.04 21.97 -10.61
C SER A 30 13.86 22.11 -9.09
N GLU A 31 14.78 22.80 -8.42
CA GLU A 31 14.73 22.98 -6.97
C GLU A 31 15.39 24.30 -6.53
N ILE A 32 14.83 24.96 -5.53
CA ILE A 32 15.32 26.24 -4.99
C ILE A 32 15.26 26.21 -3.45
N MET A 33 16.41 26.33 -2.80
CA MET A 33 16.50 26.58 -1.35
C MET A 33 16.85 28.06 -1.14
N TYR A 34 15.81 28.90 -1.01
CA TYR A 34 15.97 30.35 -0.90
C TYR A 34 16.01 30.85 0.56
N HIS A 35 15.56 30.03 1.52
CA HIS A 35 15.54 30.40 2.94
C HIS A 35 15.81 29.14 3.78
N PRO A 36 17.08 28.65 3.79
CA PRO A 36 17.45 27.52 4.64
C PRO A 36 17.31 27.88 6.13
N LYS A 37 17.32 26.86 7.01
CA LYS A 37 17.45 27.09 8.45
C LYS A 37 18.77 27.77 8.78
N ASP A 38 18.84 28.43 9.94
CA ASP A 38 20.07 29.06 10.43
C ASP A 38 21.28 28.12 10.32
N GLY A 39 22.32 28.60 9.63
CA GLY A 39 23.54 27.83 9.36
C GLY A 39 23.48 26.87 8.17
N GLY A 40 22.36 26.80 7.45
CA GLY A 40 22.25 26.12 6.17
C GLY A 40 22.74 26.97 4.99
N HIS A 41 22.81 26.37 3.81
CA HIS A 41 23.28 27.01 2.58
C HIS A 41 22.19 27.11 1.53
N GLU A 42 22.19 28.18 0.75
CA GLU A 42 21.28 28.36 -0.37
C GLU A 42 21.76 27.56 -1.60
N PHE A 43 20.80 27.07 -2.39
CA PHE A 43 21.11 26.45 -3.67
C PHE A 43 20.00 26.59 -4.71
N VAL A 44 20.37 26.44 -5.97
CA VAL A 44 19.48 26.30 -7.13
C VAL A 44 19.91 25.07 -7.89
N GLU A 45 18.96 24.17 -8.16
CA GLU A 45 19.16 22.99 -9.00
C GLU A 45 18.64 23.24 -10.42
N ILE A 46 19.40 22.80 -11.41
CA ILE A 46 18.93 22.72 -12.80
C ILE A 46 18.90 21.28 -13.28
N GLU A 47 17.92 20.96 -14.13
CA GLU A 47 17.70 19.63 -14.67
C GLU A 47 17.50 19.67 -16.19
N ASN A 48 18.12 18.72 -16.89
CA ASN A 48 17.80 18.45 -18.30
C ASN A 48 16.67 17.42 -18.40
N LEU A 49 15.51 17.82 -18.90
CA LEU A 49 14.34 16.94 -19.03
C LEU A 49 14.38 16.04 -20.27
N THR A 50 15.50 16.01 -20.99
CA THR A 50 15.62 15.32 -22.27
C THR A 50 16.80 14.37 -22.32
N SER A 51 16.76 13.44 -23.27
CA SER A 51 17.89 12.57 -23.60
C SER A 51 19.00 13.27 -24.40
N THR A 52 18.84 14.55 -24.74
CA THR A 52 19.80 15.32 -25.52
C THR A 52 20.72 16.11 -24.58
N PRO A 53 22.04 15.89 -24.60
CA PRO A 53 22.97 16.72 -23.85
C PRO A 53 23.00 18.17 -24.35
N PHE A 54 23.14 19.12 -23.43
CA PHE A 54 23.26 20.56 -23.75
C PHE A 54 24.66 21.07 -23.43
N ASP A 55 25.24 21.86 -24.34
CA ASP A 55 26.43 22.66 -24.06
C ASP A 55 26.02 23.87 -23.21
N ILE A 56 26.43 23.83 -21.94
CA ILE A 56 26.18 24.84 -20.92
C ILE A 56 27.41 25.72 -20.63
N ALA A 57 28.47 25.64 -21.45
CA ALA A 57 29.62 26.53 -21.31
C ALA A 57 29.17 28.01 -21.36
N LEU A 58 29.63 28.80 -20.40
CA LEU A 58 29.31 30.23 -20.28
C LEU A 58 27.80 30.52 -20.18
N TRP A 59 26.98 29.54 -19.79
CA TRP A 59 25.63 29.83 -19.34
C TRP A 59 25.69 30.63 -18.04
N ARG A 60 24.57 31.27 -17.67
CA ARG A 60 24.53 32.15 -16.50
C ARG A 60 23.26 31.96 -15.70
N LEU A 61 23.41 31.72 -14.40
CA LEU A 61 22.36 31.90 -13.42
C LEU A 61 22.38 33.37 -12.99
N SER A 62 21.25 34.08 -13.13
CA SER A 62 21.15 35.52 -12.87
C SER A 62 19.82 35.90 -12.23
N GLY A 63 19.79 37.01 -11.49
CA GLY A 63 18.65 37.45 -10.68
C GLY A 63 19.19 38.04 -9.38
N GLY A 64 18.83 37.45 -8.24
CA GLY A 64 19.42 37.73 -6.93
C GLY A 64 20.78 37.08 -6.71
N VAL A 65 21.08 36.01 -7.45
CA VAL A 65 22.41 35.39 -7.49
C VAL A 65 23.04 35.51 -8.87
N ASP A 66 24.37 35.51 -8.92
CA ASP A 66 25.14 35.60 -10.15
C ASP A 66 26.20 34.50 -10.22
N PHE A 67 26.04 33.59 -11.18
CA PHE A 67 26.98 32.50 -11.44
C PHE A 67 27.14 32.27 -12.93
N GLU A 68 28.39 32.27 -13.41
CA GLU A 68 28.74 31.89 -14.78
C GLU A 68 29.28 30.47 -14.79
N PHE A 69 28.71 29.62 -15.65
CA PHE A 69 29.15 28.25 -15.81
C PHE A 69 30.54 28.20 -16.46
N PRO A 70 31.42 27.26 -16.05
CA PRO A 70 32.78 27.18 -16.58
C PRO A 70 32.82 27.10 -18.10
N ASP A 71 33.78 27.79 -18.71
CA ASP A 71 34.10 27.63 -20.13
C ASP A 71 34.73 26.25 -20.39
N PHE A 72 34.83 25.89 -21.66
CA PHE A 72 35.50 24.69 -22.10
C PHE A 72 36.94 24.62 -21.63
N SER A 73 37.28 23.49 -21.01
CA SER A 73 38.63 23.15 -20.59
C SER A 73 38.97 21.75 -21.07
N THR A 74 40.12 21.60 -21.72
CA THR A 74 40.65 20.29 -22.14
C THR A 74 40.94 19.37 -20.96
N ALA A 75 41.20 19.94 -19.77
CA ALA A 75 41.40 19.17 -18.54
C ALA A 75 40.09 18.62 -17.96
N SER A 76 38.94 19.19 -18.32
CA SER A 76 37.63 18.77 -17.80
C SER A 76 36.51 18.99 -18.83
N PRO A 77 36.61 18.36 -20.02
CA PRO A 77 35.72 18.65 -21.15
C PRO A 77 34.27 18.22 -20.91
N ARG A 78 34.03 17.40 -19.89
CA ARG A 78 32.68 16.95 -19.50
C ARG A 78 31.93 17.98 -18.65
N ASN A 79 32.61 18.99 -18.09
CA ASN A 79 32.00 19.98 -17.20
C ASN A 79 31.13 21.00 -17.95
N THR A 80 31.36 21.18 -19.26
CA THR A 80 30.58 22.07 -20.12
C THR A 80 29.30 21.45 -20.63
N PHE A 81 29.06 20.16 -20.39
CA PHE A 81 27.84 19.50 -20.84
C PHE A 81 26.93 19.21 -19.66
N LEU A 82 25.67 19.60 -19.80
CA LEU A 82 24.57 19.05 -19.02
C LEU A 82 24.09 17.79 -19.74
N LYS A 83 24.34 16.61 -19.16
CA LYS A 83 24.04 15.32 -19.80
C LYS A 83 22.52 15.08 -19.84
N ALA A 84 22.14 14.04 -20.57
CA ALA A 84 20.77 13.53 -20.58
C ALA A 84 20.27 13.28 -19.14
N PHE A 85 19.13 13.85 -18.79
CA PHE A 85 18.48 13.65 -17.47
C PHE A 85 19.35 13.99 -16.25
N GLU A 86 20.43 14.77 -16.44
CA GLU A 86 21.32 15.15 -15.34
C GLU A 86 20.74 16.33 -14.55
N LYS A 87 20.93 16.26 -13.23
CA LYS A 87 20.73 17.36 -12.28
C LYS A 87 22.07 17.94 -11.86
N ILE A 88 22.15 19.26 -11.77
CA ILE A 88 23.33 19.97 -11.26
C ILE A 88 22.86 20.96 -10.21
N VAL A 89 23.56 21.00 -9.08
CA VAL A 89 23.33 21.96 -8.02
C VAL A 89 24.32 23.12 -8.17
N ILE A 90 23.83 24.34 -8.02
CA ILE A 90 24.65 25.54 -7.91
C ILE A 90 24.39 26.12 -6.51
N CYS A 91 25.43 26.48 -5.76
CA CYS A 91 25.31 26.91 -4.36
C CYS A 91 26.07 28.20 -4.03
N ASP A 92 25.75 28.76 -2.87
CA ASP A 92 26.33 29.97 -2.29
C ASP A 92 27.78 29.82 -1.76
N THR A 93 28.22 28.60 -1.52
CA THR A 93 29.50 28.27 -0.88
C THR A 93 30.38 27.39 -1.76
N ASP A 94 31.59 27.06 -1.28
CA ASP A 94 32.46 26.14 -2.00
C ASP A 94 31.81 24.74 -2.10
N PRO A 95 31.98 24.02 -3.23
CA PRO A 95 31.31 22.75 -3.43
C PRO A 95 31.66 21.66 -2.40
N GLY A 96 32.83 21.74 -1.73
CA GLY A 96 33.22 20.78 -0.70
C GLY A 96 32.42 20.98 0.58
N THR A 97 32.34 22.22 1.05
CA THR A 97 31.53 22.62 2.21
C THR A 97 30.05 22.32 1.98
N PHE A 98 29.51 22.65 0.79
CA PHE A 98 28.12 22.35 0.47
C PHE A 98 27.81 20.86 0.56
N ARG A 99 28.68 20.00 -0.02
CA ARG A 99 28.50 18.55 0.07
C ARG A 99 28.54 18.03 1.50
N ALA A 100 29.42 18.58 2.33
CA ALA A 100 29.50 18.21 3.74
C ALA A 100 28.23 18.60 4.50
N ALA A 101 27.70 19.81 4.25
CA ALA A 101 26.48 20.30 4.89
C ALA A 101 25.23 19.50 4.51
N TYR A 102 25.12 19.06 3.25
CA TYR A 102 23.96 18.33 2.71
C TYR A 102 24.15 16.81 2.65
N GLY A 103 25.31 16.27 3.06
CA GLY A 103 25.59 14.83 3.03
C GLY A 103 25.64 14.24 1.61
N LEU A 104 26.06 15.03 0.61
CA LEU A 104 25.96 14.64 -0.79
C LEU A 104 27.12 13.74 -1.26
N PRO A 105 26.85 12.70 -2.07
CA PRO A 105 27.90 11.87 -2.63
C PRO A 105 28.72 12.63 -3.67
N SER A 106 29.97 12.20 -3.89
CA SER A 106 30.88 12.83 -4.86
C SER A 106 30.38 12.78 -6.31
N ALA A 107 29.43 11.89 -6.61
CA ALA A 107 28.79 11.78 -7.91
C ALA A 107 27.85 12.95 -8.24
N VAL A 108 27.29 13.65 -7.24
CA VAL A 108 26.43 14.83 -7.47
C VAL A 108 27.31 15.99 -7.92
N ARG A 109 26.98 16.55 -9.07
CA ARG A 109 27.67 17.73 -9.61
C ARG A 109 27.16 18.98 -8.90
N VAL A 110 28.05 19.59 -8.13
CA VAL A 110 27.82 20.84 -7.42
C VAL A 110 28.82 21.88 -7.92
N LEU A 111 28.31 23.05 -8.27
CA LEU A 111 29.05 24.22 -8.73
C LEU A 111 28.83 25.38 -7.75
N GLY A 112 29.78 26.30 -7.69
CA GLY A 112 29.75 27.44 -6.79
C GLY A 112 31.15 27.89 -6.40
N PRO A 113 31.28 28.88 -5.50
CA PRO A 113 30.18 29.70 -4.99
C PRO A 113 29.66 30.67 -6.08
N TRP A 114 28.36 30.97 -6.06
CA TRP A 114 27.82 32.13 -6.77
C TRP A 114 28.13 33.44 -6.02
N LYS A 115 27.79 34.58 -6.61
CA LYS A 115 27.81 35.89 -5.94
C LYS A 115 26.39 36.35 -5.61
N GLY A 116 26.23 37.03 -4.47
CA GLY A 116 24.91 37.47 -3.99
C GLY A 116 24.23 36.39 -3.16
N ASN A 117 22.99 36.65 -2.76
CA ASN A 117 22.14 35.74 -1.98
C ASN A 117 20.73 35.78 -2.57
N LEU A 118 20.00 34.70 -2.37
CA LEU A 118 18.58 34.66 -2.65
C LEU A 118 17.80 35.55 -1.65
N ASN A 119 16.75 36.20 -2.13
CA ASN A 119 15.89 37.04 -1.29
C ASN A 119 14.81 36.19 -0.61
N ASN A 120 14.84 36.13 0.72
CA ASN A 120 13.84 35.44 1.53
C ASN A 120 12.40 35.93 1.28
N GLY A 121 12.21 37.15 0.76
CA GLY A 121 10.90 37.70 0.38
C GLY A 121 10.45 37.41 -1.05
N GLY A 122 11.21 36.62 -1.82
CA GLY A 122 10.91 36.34 -3.22
C GLY A 122 11.61 37.24 -4.23
N GLU A 123 11.83 36.70 -5.43
CA GLU A 123 12.49 37.35 -6.55
C GLU A 123 12.42 36.48 -7.82
N ARG A 124 13.13 36.87 -8.88
CA ARG A 124 13.18 36.15 -10.16
C ARG A 124 14.57 35.59 -10.44
N ILE A 125 14.63 34.29 -10.67
CA ILE A 125 15.82 33.57 -11.12
C ILE A 125 15.70 33.33 -12.63
N ASN A 126 16.83 33.46 -13.33
CA ASN A 126 16.93 33.27 -14.78
C ASN A 126 18.13 32.38 -15.08
N LEU A 127 17.92 31.32 -15.84
CA LEU A 127 18.99 30.56 -16.48
C LEU A 127 19.12 31.03 -17.93
N LYS A 128 20.27 31.58 -18.28
CA LYS A 128 20.56 32.13 -19.62
C LYS A 128 21.65 31.32 -20.32
N ASP A 129 21.52 31.15 -21.62
CA ASP A 129 22.61 30.63 -22.43
C ASP A 129 23.74 31.66 -22.61
N LYS A 130 24.85 31.24 -23.23
CA LYS A 130 26.02 32.11 -23.50
C LYS A 130 25.74 33.34 -24.36
N ASN A 131 24.59 33.39 -25.05
CA ASN A 131 24.16 34.54 -25.84
C ASN A 131 23.18 35.44 -25.07
N GLY A 132 22.89 35.13 -23.80
CA GLY A 132 21.97 35.87 -22.96
C GLY A 132 20.50 35.50 -23.15
N ILE A 133 20.19 34.44 -23.89
CA ILE A 133 18.81 34.00 -24.11
C ILE A 133 18.35 33.15 -22.93
N ASN A 134 17.20 33.49 -22.34
CA ASN A 134 16.59 32.70 -21.27
C ASN A 134 16.28 31.27 -21.75
N ARG A 135 16.78 30.28 -21.01
CA ARG A 135 16.44 28.86 -21.14
C ARG A 135 15.25 28.50 -20.28
N CYS A 136 15.22 29.03 -19.06
CA CYS A 136 14.08 29.00 -18.16
C CYS A 136 14.15 30.18 -17.19
N THR A 137 13.02 30.52 -16.60
CA THR A 137 12.90 31.54 -15.55
C THR A 137 11.82 31.13 -14.58
N VAL A 138 12.02 31.48 -13.32
CA VAL A 138 11.02 31.29 -12.27
C VAL A 138 11.06 32.49 -11.34
N ARG A 139 9.90 33.08 -11.06
CA ARG A 139 9.71 33.96 -9.92
C ARG A 139 9.19 33.14 -8.76
N TYR A 140 9.94 33.06 -7.67
CA TYR A 140 9.46 32.50 -6.40
C TYR A 140 9.05 33.61 -5.44
N ASP A 141 8.25 33.27 -4.44
CA ASP A 141 7.79 34.19 -3.40
C ASP A 141 7.65 33.42 -2.08
N ASN A 142 7.60 34.14 -0.96
CA ASN A 142 7.31 33.58 0.36
C ASN A 142 5.88 33.83 0.82
N GLN A 143 5.10 34.59 0.02
CA GLN A 143 3.72 34.93 0.30
C GLN A 143 2.74 34.32 -0.72
N GLY A 144 1.44 34.51 -0.44
CA GLY A 144 0.37 34.06 -1.31
C GLY A 144 0.20 32.54 -1.30
N ASN A 145 0.23 31.93 -2.48
CA ASN A 145 0.02 30.49 -2.64
C ASN A 145 1.33 29.69 -2.71
N TRP A 146 2.47 30.33 -2.46
CA TRP A 146 3.75 29.63 -2.39
C TRP A 146 3.83 28.78 -1.11
N PRO A 147 4.55 27.64 -1.13
CA PRO A 147 4.68 26.76 0.03
C PRO A 147 5.36 27.45 1.23
N VAL A 148 4.60 27.67 2.30
CA VAL A 148 5.11 28.31 3.54
C VAL A 148 6.22 27.53 4.23
N ALA A 149 6.26 26.20 4.06
CA ALA A 149 7.30 25.36 4.65
C ALA A 149 8.71 25.65 4.07
N ALA A 150 8.77 26.24 2.87
CA ALA A 150 10.01 26.64 2.23
C ALA A 150 10.52 28.03 2.69
N ASP A 151 9.74 28.76 3.49
CA ASP A 151 10.12 30.07 4.03
C ASP A 151 10.78 29.91 5.41
N GLY A 152 12.04 29.45 5.45
CA GLY A 152 12.80 29.31 6.70
C GLY A 152 12.47 28.05 7.52
N GLY A 153 11.43 27.30 7.13
CA GLY A 153 11.09 25.99 7.70
C GLY A 153 12.11 24.89 7.41
N GLY A 154 13.08 25.18 6.53
CA GLY A 154 14.14 24.27 6.11
C GLY A 154 13.77 23.40 4.91
N HIS A 155 12.63 23.60 4.27
CA HIS A 155 12.28 22.90 3.03
C HIS A 155 12.70 23.75 1.82
N SER A 156 13.05 23.12 0.71
CA SER A 156 13.22 23.81 -0.58
C SER A 156 11.88 23.89 -1.31
N LEU A 157 11.82 24.73 -2.34
CA LEU A 157 10.81 24.66 -3.39
C LEU A 157 11.24 23.63 -4.43
N VAL A 158 10.38 22.69 -4.77
CA VAL A 158 10.62 21.66 -5.80
C VAL A 158 9.56 21.76 -6.90
N LEU A 159 10.02 21.73 -8.14
CA LEU A 159 9.16 21.63 -9.33
C LEU A 159 8.59 20.20 -9.41
N PHE A 160 7.27 20.04 -9.27
CA PHE A 160 6.64 18.72 -9.30
C PHE A 160 5.92 18.40 -10.61
N ASP A 161 5.60 19.41 -11.43
CA ASP A 161 5.01 19.24 -12.76
C ASP A 161 5.75 20.13 -13.77
N ASN A 162 6.43 19.49 -14.72
CA ASN A 162 7.23 20.14 -15.76
C ASN A 162 6.55 20.12 -17.15
N ASN A 163 5.26 19.74 -17.22
CA ASN A 163 4.50 19.72 -18.47
C ASN A 163 4.06 21.11 -18.95
N ARG A 164 4.35 22.16 -18.17
CA ARG A 164 4.01 23.57 -18.44
C ARG A 164 5.21 24.47 -18.12
N ALA A 165 5.11 25.76 -18.46
CA ALA A 165 6.16 26.73 -18.14
C ALA A 165 6.34 26.85 -16.62
N ILE A 166 7.59 26.76 -16.14
CA ILE A 166 7.89 26.65 -14.70
C ILE A 166 7.63 27.95 -13.92
N ASP A 167 7.43 29.08 -14.59
CA ASP A 167 7.10 30.38 -13.98
C ASP A 167 5.63 30.47 -13.51
N ASP A 168 5.18 29.44 -12.78
CA ASP A 168 3.83 29.29 -12.27
C ASP A 168 3.88 28.58 -10.91
N TYR A 169 3.49 29.28 -9.84
CA TYR A 169 3.54 28.77 -8.47
C TYR A 169 2.82 27.42 -8.30
N ARG A 170 1.84 27.12 -9.15
CA ARG A 170 1.05 25.87 -9.09
C ARG A 170 1.84 24.62 -9.43
N LEU A 171 3.03 24.78 -10.02
CA LEU A 171 3.94 23.70 -10.39
C LEU A 171 5.01 23.44 -9.32
N TRP A 172 5.03 24.25 -8.26
CA TRP A 172 6.00 24.18 -7.18
C TRP A 172 5.36 23.73 -5.88
N LYS A 173 6.05 22.87 -5.15
CA LYS A 173 5.66 22.41 -3.81
C LYS A 173 6.86 22.53 -2.87
N ALA A 174 6.63 22.44 -1.56
CA ALA A 174 7.73 22.25 -0.63
C ALA A 174 8.30 20.83 -0.80
N SER A 175 9.62 20.70 -0.73
CA SER A 175 10.29 19.40 -0.55
C SER A 175 9.71 18.70 0.67
N SER A 176 9.54 17.39 0.57
CA SER A 176 9.17 16.52 1.69
C SER A 176 10.32 16.29 2.69
N THR A 177 11.55 16.58 2.28
CA THR A 177 12.77 16.43 3.07
C THR A 177 13.24 17.79 3.61
N ILE A 178 13.53 17.86 4.91
CA ILE A 178 14.25 19.02 5.48
C ILE A 178 15.65 19.08 4.86
N ASN A 179 16.06 20.28 4.47
CA ASN A 179 17.21 20.59 3.61
C ASN A 179 17.01 20.18 2.14
N GLY A 180 15.79 19.92 1.69
CA GLY A 180 15.56 19.61 0.28
C GLY A 180 16.16 18.27 -0.17
N THR A 181 16.28 18.09 -1.48
CA THR A 181 16.85 16.89 -2.12
C THR A 181 17.90 17.22 -3.18
N PRO A 182 18.90 18.08 -2.91
CA PRO A 182 19.83 18.54 -3.95
C PRO A 182 20.57 17.37 -4.62
N GLY A 183 20.47 17.29 -5.94
CA GLY A 183 21.07 16.25 -6.77
C GLY A 183 20.32 14.91 -6.78
N SER A 184 19.15 14.84 -6.14
CA SER A 184 18.31 13.65 -6.06
C SER A 184 16.87 13.96 -6.50
N SER A 185 16.06 12.93 -6.68
CA SER A 185 14.61 13.11 -6.81
C SER A 185 13.98 13.24 -5.43
N GLU A 186 12.85 13.94 -5.33
CA GLU A 186 11.99 13.87 -4.16
C GLU A 186 11.72 12.39 -3.81
N PRO A 187 11.81 12.00 -2.53
CA PRO A 187 11.33 10.69 -2.15
C PRO A 187 9.86 10.60 -2.58
N ALA A 188 9.47 9.45 -3.14
CA ALA A 188 8.07 9.20 -3.37
C ALA A 188 7.35 9.49 -2.04
N ALA A 189 6.32 10.35 -2.08
CA ALA A 189 5.46 10.50 -0.92
C ALA A 189 5.08 9.08 -0.48
N ALA A 190 5.18 8.79 0.83
CA ALA A 190 4.66 7.52 1.34
C ALA A 190 3.25 7.40 0.77
N GLU A 191 3.06 6.44 -0.13
CA GLU A 191 1.73 6.17 -0.64
C GLU A 191 0.91 5.91 0.62
N GLU A 192 -0.19 6.65 0.82
CA GLU A 192 -1.26 6.17 1.70
C GLU A 192 -1.43 4.70 1.34
N PRO A 193 -1.28 3.75 2.29
CA PRO A 193 -1.18 2.36 1.95
C PRO A 193 -2.47 1.94 1.24
N PHE A 194 -2.42 1.94 -0.09
CA PHE A 194 -3.25 1.05 -0.87
C PHE A 194 -2.68 -0.33 -0.62
N ALA A 195 -3.57 -1.29 -0.33
CA ALA A 195 -3.18 -2.67 -0.12
C ALA A 195 -2.25 -3.10 -1.28
N ASN A 196 -1.01 -3.42 -0.92
CA ASN A 196 -0.03 -3.97 -1.83
C ASN A 196 -0.67 -5.18 -2.54
N PRO A 197 -0.66 -5.27 -3.88
CA PRO A 197 -1.06 -6.50 -4.57
C PRO A 197 0.00 -7.61 -4.42
N GLU A 198 1.15 -7.33 -3.80
CA GLU A 198 2.08 -8.37 -3.36
C GLU A 198 1.42 -9.18 -2.24
N VAL A 199 1.26 -10.47 -2.52
CA VAL A 199 0.74 -11.46 -1.58
C VAL A 199 1.53 -11.34 -0.28
N ASP A 200 0.86 -10.88 0.78
CA ASP A 200 1.39 -10.99 2.13
C ASP A 200 1.56 -12.48 2.45
N LEU A 201 2.80 -12.97 2.36
CA LEU A 201 3.13 -14.37 2.65
C LEU A 201 3.03 -14.68 4.16
N SER A 202 2.74 -13.69 5.01
CA SER A 202 2.39 -13.89 6.41
C SER A 202 0.90 -14.13 6.64
N VAL A 203 0.05 -13.72 5.68
CA VAL A 203 -1.38 -14.06 5.66
C VAL A 203 -1.52 -15.37 4.89
N GLY A 204 -1.82 -16.45 5.62
CA GLY A 204 -2.13 -17.74 5.00
C GLY A 204 -3.27 -17.60 3.98
N ILE A 205 -3.23 -18.37 2.90
CA ILE A 205 -4.34 -18.42 1.93
C ILE A 205 -5.56 -19.04 2.64
N PRO A 206 -6.68 -18.32 2.81
CA PRO A 206 -7.85 -18.87 3.46
C PRO A 206 -8.49 -19.91 2.53
N TYR A 207 -8.59 -21.14 3.02
CA TYR A 207 -9.31 -22.23 2.32
C TYR A 207 -10.72 -22.44 2.89
N ILE A 208 -10.95 -21.99 4.12
CA ILE A 208 -12.21 -22.07 4.85
C ILE A 208 -12.28 -20.81 5.70
N GLU A 209 -13.40 -20.09 5.62
CA GLU A 209 -13.66 -18.87 6.39
C GLU A 209 -14.83 -19.08 7.35
N TYR A 210 -14.97 -18.24 8.38
CA TYR A 210 -16.09 -18.32 9.33
C TYR A 210 -17.48 -18.22 8.68
N THR A 211 -17.59 -17.67 7.47
CA THR A 211 -18.87 -17.60 6.74
C THR A 211 -19.21 -18.89 5.99
N ASP A 212 -18.30 -19.84 5.89
CA ASP A 212 -18.48 -21.04 5.09
C ASP A 212 -19.54 -21.98 5.66
N ALA A 213 -20.30 -22.62 4.77
CA ALA A 213 -21.16 -23.72 5.14
C ALA A 213 -20.37 -25.04 5.28
N TRP A 214 -20.49 -25.67 6.44
CA TRP A 214 -20.03 -27.00 6.77
C TRP A 214 -21.17 -28.01 6.69
N ASP A 215 -20.88 -29.25 6.30
CA ASP A 215 -21.79 -30.35 6.61
C ASP A 215 -21.72 -30.61 8.12
N PHE A 216 -22.85 -30.82 8.77
CA PHE A 216 -22.86 -31.09 10.21
C PHE A 216 -23.82 -32.21 10.60
N ASN A 217 -23.54 -32.83 11.73
CA ASN A 217 -24.43 -33.79 12.41
C ASN A 217 -24.51 -33.41 13.88
N ASP A 218 -25.69 -32.98 14.28
CA ASP A 218 -26.07 -32.52 15.60
C ASP A 218 -27.12 -33.45 16.22
N GLN A 219 -27.06 -34.75 15.95
CA GLN A 219 -28.07 -35.72 16.43
C GLN A 219 -27.63 -36.50 17.67
N ASN A 220 -26.50 -36.15 18.30
CA ASN A 220 -25.89 -36.86 19.42
C ASN A 220 -25.70 -38.37 19.18
N VAL A 221 -25.11 -38.72 18.04
CA VAL A 221 -24.91 -40.11 17.64
C VAL A 221 -23.44 -40.46 17.60
N ASN A 222 -23.09 -41.67 18.04
CA ASN A 222 -21.72 -42.16 17.89
C ASN A 222 -21.44 -42.52 16.43
N LEU A 223 -20.80 -41.61 15.69
CA LEU A 223 -20.42 -41.80 14.29
C LEU A 223 -19.22 -42.74 14.09
N GLY A 224 -18.62 -43.27 15.16
CA GLY A 224 -17.39 -44.07 15.10
C GLY A 224 -16.21 -43.24 14.61
N THR A 225 -15.35 -43.84 13.78
CA THR A 225 -14.11 -43.20 13.30
C THR A 225 -14.11 -42.83 11.82
N SER A 226 -14.98 -43.45 11.01
CA SER A 226 -14.97 -43.32 9.55
C SER A 226 -15.43 -41.94 9.07
N TRP A 227 -16.25 -41.23 9.85
CA TRP A 227 -16.74 -39.89 9.54
C TRP A 227 -15.64 -38.83 9.43
N LYS A 228 -14.38 -39.14 9.75
CA LYS A 228 -13.24 -38.24 9.58
C LYS A 228 -12.52 -38.43 8.26
N ASN A 229 -12.75 -39.56 7.58
CA ASN A 229 -12.02 -39.96 6.39
C ASN A 229 -12.49 -39.18 5.16
N SER A 230 -11.57 -38.98 4.20
CA SER A 230 -11.84 -38.25 2.96
C SER A 230 -12.88 -38.94 2.06
N ASN A 231 -13.02 -40.26 2.15
CA ASN A 231 -13.96 -41.07 1.38
C ASN A 231 -15.30 -41.34 2.08
N TYR A 232 -15.56 -40.71 3.24
CA TYR A 232 -16.81 -40.91 3.95
C TYR A 232 -18.01 -40.45 3.10
N ASN A 233 -18.99 -41.33 2.98
CA ASN A 233 -20.14 -41.17 2.10
C ASN A 233 -21.43 -40.83 2.88
N TYR A 234 -21.31 -40.25 4.08
CA TYR A 234 -22.46 -39.80 4.87
C TYR A 234 -23.43 -40.96 5.18
N SER A 235 -22.87 -42.15 5.44
CA SER A 235 -23.62 -43.38 5.68
C SER A 235 -24.45 -43.38 6.97
N HIS A 236 -24.22 -42.43 7.88
CA HIS A 236 -25.00 -42.28 9.10
C HIS A 236 -26.17 -41.31 8.88
N PRO A 237 -27.39 -41.56 9.40
CA PRO A 237 -28.46 -40.57 9.37
C PRO A 237 -28.09 -39.32 10.21
N GLY A 238 -28.73 -38.19 9.90
CA GLY A 238 -28.61 -36.96 10.67
C GLY A 238 -27.68 -35.89 10.10
N TRP A 239 -27.03 -36.15 8.96
CA TRP A 239 -26.20 -35.12 8.31
C TRP A 239 -27.06 -34.08 7.61
N THR A 240 -26.93 -32.83 8.04
CA THR A 240 -27.36 -31.67 7.28
C THR A 240 -26.22 -31.22 6.38
N ARG A 241 -26.48 -31.13 5.07
CA ARG A 241 -25.45 -30.80 4.09
C ARG A 241 -25.20 -29.29 4.00
N ALA A 242 -24.00 -28.89 3.59
CA ALA A 242 -23.59 -27.49 3.42
C ALA A 242 -24.51 -26.71 2.47
N ASN A 243 -25.15 -27.39 1.51
CA ASN A 243 -26.07 -26.80 0.54
C ASN A 243 -27.56 -26.93 0.94
N ALA A 244 -27.87 -27.40 2.15
CA ALA A 244 -29.24 -27.48 2.64
C ALA A 244 -29.81 -26.08 2.93
N ALA A 245 -31.11 -25.87 2.69
CA ALA A 245 -31.73 -24.55 2.78
C ALA A 245 -31.68 -23.90 4.18
N ASN A 246 -31.59 -24.71 5.23
CA ASN A 246 -31.46 -24.27 6.63
C ASN A 246 -30.00 -24.15 7.11
N ASN A 247 -29.02 -24.52 6.28
CA ASN A 247 -27.61 -24.40 6.59
C ASN A 247 -27.06 -23.14 5.93
N ARG A 248 -26.79 -22.10 6.74
CA ARG A 248 -26.43 -20.77 6.25
C ARG A 248 -24.92 -20.49 6.34
N GLY A 249 -24.12 -21.47 6.78
CA GLY A 249 -22.75 -21.23 7.20
C GLY A 249 -22.70 -20.33 8.43
N GLY A 250 -21.61 -19.58 8.58
CA GLY A 250 -21.41 -18.73 9.75
C GLY A 250 -21.04 -19.55 10.98
N LEU A 251 -21.28 -18.97 12.16
CA LEU A 251 -21.17 -19.73 13.40
C LEU A 251 -22.36 -20.70 13.55
N TYR A 252 -22.04 -21.90 14.02
CA TYR A 252 -22.96 -23.01 14.28
C TYR A 252 -23.19 -23.14 15.78
N GLY A 253 -24.45 -23.19 16.22
CA GLY A 253 -24.70 -23.38 17.64
C GLY A 253 -26.02 -22.87 18.18
N PHE A 254 -26.02 -22.60 19.48
CA PHE A 254 -27.06 -21.91 20.23
C PHE A 254 -26.36 -21.12 21.34
N GLU A 255 -26.61 -19.81 21.38
CA GLU A 255 -26.05 -18.88 22.36
C GLU A 255 -26.96 -17.66 22.41
N THR A 256 -27.00 -16.97 23.55
CA THR A 256 -27.79 -15.74 23.75
C THR A 256 -26.91 -14.48 23.86
N SER A 257 -25.62 -14.67 24.09
CA SER A 257 -24.60 -13.64 24.21
C SER A 257 -24.14 -13.11 22.85
N ALA A 258 -23.46 -11.97 22.87
CA ALA A 258 -22.89 -11.39 21.66
C ALA A 258 -21.68 -12.21 21.18
N LEU A 259 -21.66 -12.53 19.89
CA LEU A 259 -20.61 -13.35 19.27
C LEU A 259 -19.77 -12.52 18.29
N PRO A 260 -18.50 -12.90 18.04
CA PRO A 260 -17.70 -12.34 16.97
C PRO A 260 -18.40 -12.45 15.61
N ALA A 261 -18.03 -11.60 14.65
CA ALA A 261 -18.50 -11.73 13.27
C ALA A 261 -18.12 -13.12 12.73
N PRO A 262 -18.98 -13.78 11.94
CA PRO A 262 -20.23 -13.31 11.35
C PRO A 262 -21.48 -13.48 12.25
N GLY A 263 -21.28 -13.85 13.51
CA GLY A 263 -22.35 -14.18 14.46
C GLY A 263 -22.99 -15.55 14.20
N LEU A 264 -23.92 -15.93 15.08
CA LEU A 264 -24.69 -17.15 14.94
C LEU A 264 -25.60 -17.10 13.70
N ARG A 265 -25.37 -17.99 12.74
CA ARG A 265 -26.15 -18.04 11.48
C ARG A 265 -26.80 -19.40 11.23
N THR A 266 -26.24 -20.47 11.78
CA THR A 266 -26.81 -21.82 11.66
C THR A 266 -27.10 -22.40 13.05
N ALA A 267 -28.38 -22.55 13.37
CA ALA A 267 -28.80 -23.13 14.63
C ALA A 267 -28.51 -24.65 14.64
N LEU A 268 -27.98 -25.16 15.75
CA LEU A 268 -27.88 -26.59 16.03
C LEU A 268 -28.99 -27.02 16.99
N LEU A 269 -29.35 -28.30 16.97
CA LEU A 269 -30.23 -28.86 17.99
C LEU A 269 -29.55 -28.84 19.37
N ASP A 270 -30.26 -28.28 20.36
CA ASP A 270 -29.85 -28.26 21.76
C ASP A 270 -30.38 -29.49 22.54
N SER A 271 -29.88 -29.66 23.76
CA SER A 271 -30.22 -30.78 24.66
C SER A 271 -31.51 -30.57 25.49
N SER A 272 -32.37 -29.62 25.13
CA SER A 272 -33.58 -29.28 25.93
C SER A 272 -34.63 -30.41 26.01
N THR A 273 -34.44 -31.52 25.28
CA THR A 273 -35.23 -32.75 25.42
C THR A 273 -34.38 -34.02 25.39
N ASN A 274 -33.82 -34.43 26.53
CA ASN A 274 -33.27 -35.78 26.81
C ASN A 274 -32.17 -36.34 25.87
N ALA A 275 -31.48 -35.53 25.08
CA ALA A 275 -30.28 -35.94 24.35
C ALA A 275 -29.06 -35.25 24.97
N ASN A 276 -28.21 -36.04 25.64
CA ASN A 276 -26.95 -35.63 26.26
C ASN A 276 -25.91 -35.20 25.22
N HIS A 277 -26.09 -34.08 24.53
CA HIS A 277 -25.26 -33.65 23.39
C HIS A 277 -23.86 -33.21 23.81
N ILE A 278 -22.98 -34.20 23.98
CA ILE A 278 -21.57 -33.95 24.26
C ILE A 278 -20.81 -33.67 22.96
N SER A 279 -21.19 -34.28 21.83
CA SER A 279 -20.44 -34.15 20.56
C SER A 279 -21.30 -33.66 19.41
N TYR A 280 -20.75 -32.69 18.68
CA TYR A 280 -21.25 -32.20 17.39
C TYR A 280 -20.18 -32.45 16.33
N TYR A 281 -20.59 -32.94 15.15
CA TYR A 281 -19.66 -33.34 14.10
C TYR A 281 -19.78 -32.44 12.90
N PHE A 282 -18.64 -31.99 12.37
CA PHE A 282 -18.56 -31.08 11.24
C PHE A 282 -17.62 -31.64 10.17
N ARG A 283 -17.93 -31.40 8.90
CA ARG A 283 -17.07 -31.73 7.76
C ARG A 283 -17.12 -30.62 6.72
N LYS A 284 -15.97 -30.30 6.15
CA LYS A 284 -15.85 -29.37 5.03
C LYS A 284 -14.86 -29.91 4.01
N GLU A 285 -15.26 -29.84 2.75
CA GLU A 285 -14.37 -30.13 1.63
C GLU A 285 -13.76 -28.82 1.11
N PHE A 286 -12.48 -28.84 0.76
CA PHE A 286 -11.80 -27.76 0.06
C PHE A 286 -10.81 -28.33 -0.95
N ASN A 287 -10.53 -27.58 -2.02
CA ASN A 287 -9.56 -27.99 -3.03
C ASN A 287 -8.23 -27.26 -2.81
N PHE A 288 -7.13 -28.02 -2.75
CA PHE A 288 -5.78 -27.50 -2.62
C PHE A 288 -4.96 -27.83 -3.87
N SER A 289 -4.46 -26.82 -4.57
CA SER A 289 -3.69 -27.01 -5.81
C SER A 289 -2.20 -26.61 -5.68
N GLY A 290 -1.75 -26.29 -4.47
CA GLY A 290 -0.37 -25.87 -4.20
C GLY A 290 0.61 -27.03 -4.00
N SER A 291 1.88 -26.68 -3.73
CA SER A 291 2.87 -27.66 -3.23
C SER A 291 2.42 -28.18 -1.87
N THR A 292 2.43 -29.49 -1.63
CA THR A 292 2.19 -30.05 -0.28
C THR A 292 3.46 -30.06 0.59
N SER A 293 4.62 -29.80 0.00
CA SER A 293 5.90 -29.69 0.70
C SER A 293 6.18 -28.26 1.12
N GLY A 294 6.71 -28.08 2.34
CA GLY A 294 7.07 -26.76 2.87
C GLY A 294 5.87 -25.89 3.28
N VAL A 295 4.69 -26.51 3.41
CA VAL A 295 3.46 -25.80 3.82
C VAL A 295 3.30 -25.83 5.33
N ARG A 296 2.81 -24.74 5.89
CA ARG A 296 2.26 -24.66 7.23
C ARG A 296 0.75 -24.50 7.14
N LEU A 297 0.02 -25.29 7.92
CA LEU A 297 -1.43 -25.14 8.08
C LEU A 297 -1.70 -24.55 9.46
N THR A 298 -2.52 -23.51 9.47
CA THR A 298 -3.06 -22.89 10.68
C THR A 298 -4.57 -23.08 10.74
N VAL A 299 -5.12 -23.18 11.95
CA VAL A 299 -6.56 -23.14 12.20
C VAL A 299 -6.83 -22.14 13.30
N ASP A 300 -7.64 -21.15 12.97
CA ASP A 300 -8.28 -20.24 13.91
C ASP A 300 -9.67 -20.79 14.23
N LEU A 301 -10.18 -20.52 15.43
CA LEU A 301 -11.38 -21.19 15.93
C LEU A 301 -12.21 -20.23 16.78
N ILE A 302 -13.52 -20.22 16.59
CA ILE A 302 -14.47 -19.66 17.56
C ILE A 302 -15.22 -20.84 18.18
N ASN A 303 -14.98 -21.07 19.46
CA ASN A 303 -15.47 -22.24 20.19
C ASN A 303 -15.71 -21.88 21.65
N ASP A 304 -16.69 -22.53 22.26
CA ASP A 304 -16.81 -22.55 23.73
C ASP A 304 -15.79 -23.57 24.30
N ASP A 305 -16.24 -24.78 24.57
CA ASP A 305 -15.54 -25.71 25.45
C ASP A 305 -14.31 -26.36 24.79
N GLY A 306 -14.53 -27.24 23.79
CA GLY A 306 -13.45 -27.95 23.12
C GLY A 306 -13.77 -28.39 21.71
N CYS A 307 -12.74 -28.48 20.86
CA CYS A 307 -12.90 -28.95 19.49
C CYS A 307 -11.65 -29.69 19.00
N GLY A 308 -11.84 -30.83 18.34
CA GLY A 308 -10.76 -31.62 17.73
C GLY A 308 -10.87 -31.67 16.22
N PHE A 309 -9.74 -31.61 15.52
CA PHE A 309 -9.70 -31.54 14.06
C PHE A 309 -8.91 -32.70 13.43
N TRP A 310 -9.42 -33.15 12.28
CA TRP A 310 -8.78 -34.12 11.42
C TRP A 310 -8.72 -33.60 9.99
N LEU A 311 -7.57 -33.76 9.33
CA LEU A 311 -7.41 -33.49 7.92
C LEU A 311 -7.19 -34.82 7.20
N ASN A 312 -8.06 -35.13 6.24
CA ASN A 312 -8.05 -36.38 5.47
C ASN A 312 -8.02 -37.64 6.38
N GLY A 313 -8.69 -37.58 7.52
CA GLY A 313 -8.75 -38.66 8.52
C GLY A 313 -7.60 -38.68 9.53
N GLN A 314 -6.55 -37.86 9.35
CA GLN A 314 -5.41 -37.78 10.26
C GLN A 314 -5.61 -36.65 11.28
N TRP A 315 -5.29 -36.91 12.55
CA TRP A 315 -5.38 -35.89 13.61
C TRP A 315 -4.39 -34.76 13.35
N ILE A 316 -4.86 -33.52 13.44
CA ILE A 316 -4.01 -32.33 13.25
C ILE A 316 -3.93 -31.43 14.48
N GLY A 317 -4.82 -31.59 15.46
CA GLY A 317 -4.81 -30.81 16.69
C GLY A 317 -6.22 -30.42 17.14
N GLY A 318 -6.29 -29.55 18.13
CA GLY A 318 -7.54 -29.07 18.70
C GLY A 318 -7.32 -28.40 20.06
N VAL A 319 -8.41 -27.91 20.64
CA VAL A 319 -8.42 -27.28 21.96
C VAL A 319 -9.25 -28.11 22.93
N ALA A 320 -8.75 -28.29 24.16
CA ALA A 320 -9.43 -28.99 25.26
C ALA A 320 -9.99 -30.38 24.91
N THR A 321 -9.33 -31.11 24.00
CA THR A 321 -9.65 -32.50 23.63
C THR A 321 -8.40 -33.21 23.12
N SER A 322 -8.50 -34.52 22.87
CA SER A 322 -7.41 -35.33 22.31
C SER A 322 -7.86 -36.17 21.10
N SER A 323 -6.89 -36.74 20.39
CA SER A 323 -7.11 -37.61 19.22
C SER A 323 -7.94 -38.87 19.51
N ASN A 324 -7.93 -39.32 20.78
CA ASN A 324 -8.57 -40.56 21.23
C ASN A 324 -9.94 -40.31 21.87
N ALA A 325 -10.39 -39.05 21.94
CA ALA A 325 -11.65 -38.70 22.55
C ALA A 325 -12.82 -39.39 21.81
N GLY A 326 -13.62 -40.15 22.55
CA GLY A 326 -14.80 -40.85 22.04
C GLY A 326 -16.02 -39.94 21.93
N HIS A 327 -17.16 -40.46 21.51
CA HIS A 327 -18.40 -39.68 21.36
C HIS A 327 -18.88 -39.02 22.67
N THR A 328 -18.66 -39.65 23.82
CA THR A 328 -19.10 -39.14 25.13
C THR A 328 -17.96 -38.52 25.94
N THR A 329 -16.77 -38.35 25.36
CA THR A 329 -15.67 -37.67 26.04
C THR A 329 -15.96 -36.17 26.11
N THR A 330 -15.98 -35.62 27.30
CA THR A 330 -16.20 -34.18 27.53
C THR A 330 -14.95 -33.38 27.18
N ALA A 331 -15.11 -32.08 26.94
CA ALA A 331 -13.98 -31.17 26.86
C ALA A 331 -13.32 -30.96 28.23
N ASP A 332 -12.02 -30.68 28.23
CA ASP A 332 -11.19 -30.49 29.44
C ASP A 332 -11.17 -29.04 29.95
N ARG A 333 -11.91 -28.13 29.29
CA ARG A 333 -11.98 -26.69 29.59
C ARG A 333 -13.42 -26.21 29.43
N VAL A 334 -13.84 -25.32 30.34
CA VAL A 334 -15.10 -24.56 30.24
C VAL A 334 -14.78 -23.16 29.73
N VAL A 335 -15.51 -22.68 28.72
CA VAL A 335 -15.46 -21.29 28.27
C VAL A 335 -16.85 -20.69 28.44
N GLY A 336 -16.91 -19.47 28.98
CA GLY A 336 -18.19 -18.83 29.29
C GLY A 336 -18.82 -18.08 28.12
N ASN A 337 -18.02 -17.57 27.18
CA ASN A 337 -18.48 -16.98 25.93
C ASN A 337 -17.45 -17.28 24.85
N ALA A 338 -17.87 -17.76 23.67
CA ALA A 338 -16.98 -17.98 22.55
C ALA A 338 -16.26 -16.69 22.13
N GLU A 339 -14.93 -16.73 22.14
CA GLU A 339 -14.06 -15.73 21.55
C GLU A 339 -13.21 -16.37 20.44
N GLU A 340 -12.64 -15.54 19.58
CA GLU A 340 -11.74 -16.00 18.52
C GLU A 340 -10.38 -16.41 19.10
N GLU A 341 -10.04 -17.68 18.97
CA GLU A 341 -8.71 -18.22 19.28
C GLU A 341 -7.91 -18.39 18.00
N LEU A 342 -6.86 -17.56 17.85
CA LEU A 342 -5.98 -17.60 16.69
C LEU A 342 -4.89 -18.67 16.83
N GLY A 343 -4.62 -19.40 15.75
CA GLY A 343 -3.50 -20.34 15.65
C GLY A 343 -3.62 -21.54 16.57
N VAL A 344 -4.83 -21.97 16.94
CA VAL A 344 -5.11 -23.15 17.78
C VAL A 344 -4.42 -24.41 17.23
N ILE A 345 -4.30 -24.49 15.91
CA ILE A 345 -3.44 -25.46 15.24
C ILE A 345 -2.40 -24.69 14.43
N SER A 346 -1.14 -25.09 14.51
CA SER A 346 -0.05 -24.63 13.65
C SER A 346 0.91 -25.78 13.39
N ILE A 347 0.77 -26.44 12.25
CA ILE A 347 1.55 -27.63 11.90
C ILE A 347 2.31 -27.45 10.60
N ALA A 348 3.57 -27.88 10.58
CA ALA A 348 4.39 -27.97 9.38
C ALA A 348 4.17 -29.31 8.68
N ASN A 349 4.12 -29.31 7.35
CA ASN A 349 3.89 -30.49 6.52
C ASN A 349 2.58 -31.23 6.89
N PRO A 350 1.42 -30.53 6.87
CA PRO A 350 0.13 -31.16 7.13
C PRO A 350 -0.15 -32.30 6.14
N PRO A 351 -1.05 -33.25 6.47
CA PRO A 351 -1.46 -34.35 5.58
C PRO A 351 -2.39 -33.88 4.43
N LEU A 352 -2.02 -32.77 3.78
CA LEU A 352 -2.66 -32.23 2.58
C LEU A 352 -2.34 -33.10 1.37
N VAL A 353 -3.32 -33.22 0.48
CA VAL A 353 -3.16 -33.80 -0.85
C VAL A 353 -3.46 -32.75 -1.92
N ASN A 354 -2.87 -32.89 -3.10
CA ASN A 354 -3.27 -32.07 -4.24
C ASN A 354 -4.67 -32.51 -4.71
N GLY A 355 -5.57 -31.54 -4.92
CA GLY A 355 -6.98 -31.75 -5.19
C GLY A 355 -7.83 -31.69 -3.94
N LYS A 356 -8.80 -32.60 -3.83
CA LYS A 356 -9.83 -32.56 -2.79
C LYS A 356 -9.28 -32.98 -1.43
N ASN A 357 -9.44 -32.11 -0.45
CA ASN A 357 -9.16 -32.37 0.97
C ASN A 357 -10.46 -32.29 1.77
N VAL A 358 -10.48 -33.00 2.90
CA VAL A 358 -11.58 -32.94 3.87
C VAL A 358 -11.00 -32.58 5.22
N ILE A 359 -11.46 -31.48 5.79
CA ILE A 359 -11.30 -31.22 7.22
C ILE A 359 -12.57 -31.68 7.94
N ALA A 360 -12.39 -32.32 9.09
CA ALA A 360 -13.46 -32.79 9.95
C ALA A 360 -13.21 -32.26 11.35
N ALA A 361 -14.26 -31.81 12.02
CA ALA A 361 -14.21 -31.27 13.37
C ALA A 361 -15.18 -32.00 14.29
N ALA A 362 -14.80 -32.19 15.54
CA ALA A 362 -15.70 -32.65 16.61
C ALA A 362 -15.69 -31.62 17.72
N GLY A 363 -16.74 -30.79 17.77
CA GLY A 363 -16.97 -29.88 18.87
C GLY A 363 -17.54 -30.64 20.07
N ARG A 364 -17.15 -30.22 21.27
CA ARG A 364 -17.42 -30.93 22.52
C ARG A 364 -17.86 -29.98 23.60
N GLN A 365 -18.86 -30.39 24.36
CA GLN A 365 -19.24 -29.76 25.62
C GLN A 365 -18.52 -30.41 26.81
N THR A 366 -18.42 -29.66 27.89
CA THR A 366 -17.89 -30.10 29.20
C THR A 366 -18.86 -31.00 29.96
N ASN A 367 -20.15 -30.91 29.65
CA ASN A 367 -21.21 -31.70 30.28
C ASN A 367 -22.40 -31.88 29.32
N ASN A 368 -23.40 -32.66 29.72
CA ASN A 368 -24.56 -33.00 28.91
C ASN A 368 -25.75 -32.02 29.05
N SER A 369 -25.57 -30.93 29.80
CA SER A 369 -26.59 -29.95 30.14
C SER A 369 -26.15 -28.51 29.84
N SER A 370 -25.16 -28.32 28.95
CA SER A 370 -24.71 -26.96 28.61
C SER A 370 -25.84 -26.17 27.98
N SER A 371 -25.97 -24.91 28.42
CA SER A 371 -26.95 -23.97 27.90
C SER A 371 -26.57 -23.37 26.55
N ASP A 372 -25.34 -23.64 26.11
CA ASP A 372 -24.65 -23.04 24.98
C ASP A 372 -23.78 -24.05 24.22
N PHE A 373 -23.53 -23.72 22.95
CA PHE A 373 -22.51 -24.35 22.14
C PHE A 373 -22.23 -23.45 20.94
N ILE A 374 -20.96 -23.20 20.65
CA ILE A 374 -20.51 -22.51 19.45
C ILE A 374 -19.39 -23.28 18.74
N PHE A 375 -19.49 -23.34 17.41
CA PHE A 375 -18.44 -23.75 16.49
C PHE A 375 -18.37 -22.76 15.32
N GLY A 376 -17.18 -22.22 15.06
CA GLY A 376 -16.86 -21.33 13.96
C GLY A 376 -15.49 -21.61 13.39
#